data_AF-A0A8C3ICV6-F1
#
_entry.id   AF-A0A8C3ICV6-F1
#
_cell.length_a   1.000
_cell.length_b   1.000
_cell.length_c   1.000
_cell.angle_alpha   90.00
_cell.angle_beta   90.00
_cell.angle_gamma   90.00
#
_symmetry.space_group_name_H-M   'P 1'
#
loop_
_entity.id
_entity.type
_entity.pdbx_description
1 polymer ?
#
loop_
_entity_poly.entity_id
_entity_poly.type
_entity_poly.pdbx_seq_one_letter_code
_entity_poly.pdbx_strand_id
1 'polypeptide(L)'
;LGSAPCTQAYKEELFDINQHHLNVIGVGHCSLDNVCRVTATHGLHSKLTGAGGGGCAITLLRPDTPPLMVEAARQDLSACGFECWETSIGAPGICLHSLSSLKAEVLHVFNSV
;
A
#
# COMPACT_ATOMS: atom_id res chain seq x y z
N LEU A 1 10.39 -18.51 13.41
CA LEU A 1 11.21 -17.37 13.88
C LEU A 1 10.35 -16.12 13.84
N GLY A 2 9.70 -15.77 14.96
CA GLY A 2 8.99 -14.51 15.09
C GLY A 2 10.00 -13.39 15.31
N SER A 3 10.06 -12.42 14.39
CA SER A 3 10.89 -11.23 14.54
C SER A 3 10.43 -10.41 15.75
N ALA A 4 11.37 -9.95 16.56
CA ALA A 4 11.11 -9.12 17.73
C ALA A 4 10.27 -7.87 17.38
N PRO A 5 9.35 -7.42 18.26
CA PRO A 5 8.46 -6.29 18.00
C PRO A 5 9.18 -4.96 17.66
N CYS A 6 10.46 -4.83 18.02
CA CYS A 6 11.26 -3.62 17.78
C CYS A 6 11.67 -3.42 16.30
N THR A 7 11.77 -4.47 15.48
CA THR A 7 12.27 -4.31 14.09
C THR A 7 11.22 -3.86 13.08
N GLN A 8 9.96 -3.62 13.46
CA GLN A 8 8.97 -3.14 12.48
C GLN A 8 8.74 -1.63 12.55
N ALA A 9 8.85 -1.03 13.74
CA ALA A 9 8.67 0.42 13.94
C ALA A 9 9.64 1.26 13.09
N TYR A 10 10.89 0.81 12.90
CA TYR A 10 11.84 1.58 12.09
C TYR A 10 11.40 1.73 10.63
N LYS A 11 10.66 0.77 10.06
CA LYS A 11 10.21 0.86 8.66
C LYS A 11 9.13 1.93 8.48
N GLU A 12 8.26 2.06 9.47
CA GLU A 12 7.23 3.11 9.52
C GLU A 12 7.90 4.49 9.59
N GLU A 13 8.87 4.67 10.49
CA GLU A 13 9.66 5.90 10.58
C GLU A 13 10.38 6.24 9.27
N LEU A 14 10.97 5.23 8.60
CA LEU A 14 11.62 5.42 7.30
C LEU A 14 10.62 5.81 6.20
N PHE A 15 9.38 5.31 6.25
CA PHE A 15 8.32 5.74 5.33
C PHE A 15 8.02 7.22 5.52
N ASP A 16 7.83 7.64 6.78
CA ASP A 16 7.52 9.03 7.12
C ASP A 16 8.66 9.97 6.73
N ILE A 17 9.89 9.65 7.13
CA ILE A 17 11.10 10.44 6.80
C ILE A 17 11.23 10.58 5.28
N ASN A 18 11.10 9.48 4.54
CA ASN A 18 11.22 9.52 3.09
C ASN A 18 10.08 10.31 2.44
N GLN A 19 8.84 10.19 2.92
CA GLN A 19 7.73 11.00 2.42
C GLN A 19 7.99 12.50 2.62
N HIS A 20 8.53 12.89 3.79
CA HIS A 20 8.87 14.28 4.06
C HIS A 20 10.02 14.76 3.16
N HIS A 21 11.06 13.95 2.95
CA HIS A 21 12.13 14.27 2.00
C HIS A 21 11.61 14.44 0.57
N LEU A 22 10.68 13.57 0.13
CA LEU A 22 10.06 13.66 -1.19
C LEU A 22 9.24 14.95 -1.35
N ASN A 23 8.56 15.38 -0.29
CA ASN A 23 7.90 16.69 -0.26
C ASN A 23 8.91 17.84 -0.33
N VAL A 24 10.03 17.76 0.40
CA VAL A 24 11.10 18.78 0.38
C VAL A 24 11.73 18.95 -1.00
N ILE A 25 11.96 17.87 -1.75
CA ILE A 25 12.51 17.95 -3.11
C ILE A 25 11.48 18.37 -4.16
N GLY A 26 10.25 18.71 -3.75
CA GLY A 26 9.23 19.30 -4.62
C GLY A 26 8.43 18.31 -5.46
N VAL A 27 8.50 17.00 -5.17
CA VAL A 27 7.70 15.98 -5.87
C VAL A 27 6.41 15.60 -5.12
N GLY A 28 6.08 16.32 -4.05
CA GLY A 28 4.82 16.15 -3.32
C GLY A 28 3.57 16.55 -4.12
N HIS A 29 2.40 16.25 -3.57
CA HIS A 29 1.11 16.67 -4.14
C HIS A 29 0.00 16.61 -3.07
N CYS A 30 -0.98 17.52 -3.11
CA CYS A 30 -2.04 17.59 -2.12
C CYS A 30 -2.86 16.30 -1.99
N SER A 31 -3.03 15.54 -3.08
CA SER A 31 -3.68 14.23 -3.04
C SER A 31 -2.86 13.19 -2.27
N LEU A 32 -1.53 13.21 -2.38
CA LEU A 32 -0.63 12.32 -1.66
C LEU A 32 -0.56 12.68 -0.17
N ASP A 33 -0.55 13.98 0.14
CA ASP A 33 -0.65 14.47 1.52
C ASP A 33 -1.99 14.04 2.13
N ASN A 34 -3.08 14.07 1.36
CA ASN A 34 -4.38 13.59 1.81
C ASN A 34 -4.37 12.09 2.10
N VAL A 35 -3.75 11.26 1.25
CA VAL A 35 -3.59 9.82 1.52
C VAL A 35 -2.84 9.61 2.83
N CYS A 36 -1.69 10.24 3.01
CA CYS A 36 -0.88 10.10 4.23
C CYS A 36 -1.64 10.56 5.48
N ARG A 37 -2.42 11.66 5.37
CA ARG A 37 -3.25 12.16 6.46
C ARG A 37 -4.35 11.17 6.85
N VAL A 38 -5.07 10.60 5.87
CA VAL A 38 -6.16 9.64 6.11
C VAL A 38 -5.60 8.35 6.70
N THR A 39 -4.51 7.80 6.17
CA THR A 39 -3.93 6.57 6.72
C THR A 39 -3.36 6.78 8.12
N ALA A 40 -2.79 7.95 8.42
CA ALA A 40 -2.31 8.29 9.76
C ALA A 40 -3.44 8.32 10.82
N THR A 41 -4.70 8.65 10.46
CA THR A 41 -5.81 8.57 11.43
C THR A 41 -6.13 7.14 11.85
N HIS A 42 -5.69 6.16 11.06
CA HIS A 42 -5.78 4.72 11.35
C HIS A 42 -4.48 4.15 11.90
N GLY A 43 -3.50 4.99 12.27
CA GLY A 43 -2.19 4.55 12.74
C GLY A 43 -1.36 3.80 11.68
N LEU A 44 -1.62 4.07 10.40
CA LEU A 44 -0.89 3.49 9.28
C LEU A 44 0.04 4.53 8.66
N HIS A 45 1.20 4.06 8.19
CA HIS A 45 2.24 4.91 7.63
C HIS A 45 2.29 4.76 6.11
N SER A 46 2.32 5.89 5.40
CA SER A 46 2.25 5.93 3.94
C SER A 46 3.32 6.82 3.35
N LYS A 47 3.70 6.50 2.11
CA LYS A 47 4.51 7.37 1.28
C LYS A 47 4.11 7.26 -0.18
N LEU A 48 4.38 8.29 -0.96
CA LEU A 48 4.25 8.27 -2.42
C LEU A 48 5.18 7.22 -3.03
N THR A 49 4.83 6.68 -4.19
CA THR A 49 5.69 5.76 -4.95
C THR A 49 5.79 6.21 -6.41
N GLY A 50 6.98 6.08 -7.01
CA GLY A 50 7.26 6.58 -8.36
C GLY A 50 7.64 8.07 -8.38
N ALA A 51 7.18 8.78 -9.41
CA ALA A 51 7.63 10.13 -9.73
C ALA A 51 7.13 11.21 -8.75
N GLY A 52 5.99 11.00 -8.08
CA GLY A 52 5.30 12.02 -7.30
C GLY A 52 4.35 12.89 -8.14
N GLY A 53 3.95 14.05 -7.63
CA GLY A 53 2.99 14.94 -8.29
C GLY A 53 1.56 14.41 -8.35
N GLY A 54 1.24 13.39 -7.55
CA GLY A 54 -0.01 12.63 -7.58
C GLY A 54 0.28 11.15 -7.74
N GLY A 55 -0.49 10.46 -8.58
CA GLY A 55 -0.29 9.03 -8.84
C GLY A 55 -0.61 8.16 -7.63
N CYS A 56 0.32 7.26 -7.29
CA CYS A 56 0.10 6.23 -6.27
C CYS A 56 0.87 6.51 -4.98
N ALA A 57 0.30 6.08 -3.87
CA ALA A 57 0.96 5.94 -2.59
C ALA A 57 0.97 4.46 -2.16
N ILE A 58 1.92 4.12 -1.30
CA ILE A 58 2.00 2.82 -0.63
C ILE A 58 1.80 3.04 0.86
N THR A 59 0.99 2.18 1.48
CA THR A 59 0.72 2.18 2.92
C THR A 59 1.23 0.88 3.51
N LEU A 60 2.04 0.97 4.56
CA LEU A 60 2.61 -0.20 5.20
C LEU A 60 1.62 -0.81 6.18
N LEU A 61 1.28 -2.09 5.99
CA LEU A 61 0.48 -2.87 6.94
C LEU A 61 1.42 -3.75 7.77
N ARG A 62 1.43 -3.57 9.09
CA ARG A 62 2.16 -4.45 10.00
C ARG A 62 1.46 -5.80 10.15
N PRO A 63 2.18 -6.89 10.47
CA PRO A 63 1.57 -8.21 10.69
C PRO A 63 0.45 -8.23 11.74
N ASP A 64 0.48 -7.32 12.71
CA ASP A 64 -0.50 -7.18 13.80
C ASP A 64 -1.59 -6.14 13.52
N THR A 65 -1.62 -5.57 12.31
CA THR A 65 -2.66 -4.61 11.88
C THR A 65 -4.03 -5.30 11.86
N PRO A 66 -5.03 -4.82 12.63
CA PRO A 66 -6.34 -5.44 12.63
C PRO A 66 -7.02 -5.30 11.26
N PRO A 67 -7.65 -6.36 10.71
CA PRO A 67 -8.34 -6.29 9.42
C PRO A 67 -9.42 -5.20 9.34
N LEU A 68 -10.12 -4.94 10.45
CA LEU A 68 -11.12 -3.87 10.53
C LEU A 68 -10.50 -2.47 10.33
N MET A 69 -9.27 -2.26 10.80
CA MET A 69 -8.55 -1.00 10.63
C MET A 69 -8.13 -0.80 9.18
N VAL A 70 -7.72 -1.88 8.49
CA VAL A 70 -7.42 -1.86 7.05
C VAL A 70 -8.67 -1.53 6.24
N GLU A 71 -9.80 -2.17 6.57
CA GLU A 71 -11.07 -1.92 5.89
C GLU A 71 -11.55 -0.47 6.09
N ALA A 72 -11.48 0.05 7.32
CA ALA A 72 -11.85 1.43 7.63
C ALA A 72 -10.97 2.44 6.87
N ALA A 73 -9.66 2.23 6.86
CA ALA A 73 -8.74 3.06 6.08
C ALA A 73 -9.06 3.02 4.58
N ARG A 74 -9.38 1.85 4.03
CA ARG A 74 -9.76 1.70 2.63
C ARG A 74 -11.06 2.46 2.31
N GLN A 75 -12.06 2.37 3.18
CA GLN A 75 -13.34 3.09 3.02
C GLN A 75 -13.14 4.61 3.03
N ASP A 76 -12.34 5.13 3.97
CA ASP A 76 -12.06 6.57 4.06
C ASP A 76 -11.27 7.07 2.85
N LEU A 77 -10.33 6.28 2.34
CA LEU A 77 -9.60 6.60 1.11
C LEU A 77 -10.53 6.58 -0.11
N SER A 78 -11.42 5.60 -0.22
CA SER A 78 -12.43 5.56 -1.29
C SER A 78 -13.42 6.72 -1.20
N ALA A 79 -13.80 7.15 0.00
CA ALA A 79 -14.63 8.35 0.19
C ALA A 79 -13.92 9.63 -0.26
N CYS A 80 -12.58 9.66 -0.25
CA CYS A 80 -11.77 10.72 -0.84
C CYS A 80 -11.62 10.61 -2.37
N GLY A 81 -12.20 9.58 -3.00
CA GLY A 81 -12.13 9.33 -4.44
C GLY A 81 -10.90 8.54 -4.89
N PHE A 82 -10.19 7.88 -3.97
CA PHE A 82 -9.03 7.05 -4.31
C PHE A 82 -9.40 5.58 -4.55
N GLU A 83 -8.70 4.95 -5.49
CA GLU A 83 -8.73 3.49 -5.66
C GLU A 83 -7.65 2.85 -4.79
N CYS A 84 -8.00 1.74 -4.13
CA CYS A 84 -7.14 1.11 -3.13
C CYS A 84 -7.09 -0.40 -3.32
N TRP A 85 -5.88 -0.95 -3.29
CA TRP A 85 -5.65 -2.39 -3.36
C TRP A 85 -4.77 -2.82 -2.19
N GLU A 86 -5.19 -3.89 -1.53
CA GLU A 86 -4.33 -4.60 -0.59
C GLU A 86 -3.47 -5.60 -1.35
N THR A 87 -2.15 -5.50 -1.17
CA THR A 87 -1.20 -6.38 -1.86
C THR A 87 0.07 -6.58 -1.04
N SER A 88 0.90 -7.53 -1.46
CA SER A 88 2.21 -7.81 -0.87
C SER A 88 3.33 -7.27 -1.75
N ILE A 89 4.34 -6.65 -1.13
CA ILE A 89 5.56 -6.21 -1.81
C ILE A 89 6.65 -7.28 -1.67
N GLY A 90 7.48 -7.45 -2.70
CA GLY A 90 8.50 -8.50 -2.75
C GLY A 90 7.96 -9.87 -3.16
N ALA A 91 6.87 -9.90 -3.93
CA ALA A 91 6.32 -11.10 -4.52
C ALA A 91 7.32 -11.78 -5.50
N PRO A 92 7.16 -13.09 -5.79
CA PRO A 92 7.96 -13.77 -6.80
C PRO A 92 7.93 -13.04 -8.16
N GLY A 93 9.02 -13.17 -8.92
CA GLY A 93 9.09 -12.71 -10.31
C GLY A 93 8.33 -13.66 -11.26
N ILE A 94 8.91 -13.91 -12.44
CA ILE A 94 8.30 -14.81 -13.43
C ILE A 94 8.05 -16.20 -12.82
N CYS A 95 6.82 -16.69 -12.94
CA CYS A 95 6.38 -17.98 -12.44
C CYS A 95 5.61 -18.74 -13.52
N LEU A 96 5.79 -20.06 -13.59
CA LEU A 96 4.97 -20.94 -14.41
C LEU A 96 3.78 -21.43 -13.59
N HIS A 97 2.57 -21.22 -14.09
CA HIS A 97 1.33 -21.62 -13.42
C HIS A 97 0.60 -22.69 -14.23
N SER A 98 0.11 -23.74 -13.56
CA SER A 98 -0.89 -24.62 -14.15
C SER A 98 -2.25 -23.91 -14.16
N LEU A 99 -3.13 -24.23 -15.13
CA LEU A 99 -4.48 -23.67 -15.16
C LEU A 99 -5.25 -23.91 -13.85
N SER A 100 -5.03 -25.06 -13.21
CA SER A 100 -5.63 -25.40 -11.91
C SER A 100 -5.17 -24.50 -10.75
N SER A 101 -4.06 -23.78 -10.89
CA SER A 101 -3.51 -22.89 -9.87
C SER A 101 -3.93 -21.42 -10.05
N LEU A 102 -4.61 -21.09 -11.16
CA LEU A 102 -5.04 -19.74 -11.45
C LEU A 102 -6.31 -19.40 -10.66
N LYS A 103 -6.43 -18.12 -10.26
CA LYS A 103 -7.67 -17.60 -9.69
C LYS A 103 -8.79 -17.63 -10.74
N ALA A 104 -10.02 -17.80 -10.27
CA ALA A 104 -11.20 -17.89 -11.14
C ALA A 104 -11.36 -16.66 -12.06
N GLU A 105 -11.09 -15.47 -11.55
CA GLU A 105 -11.10 -14.21 -12.31
C GLU A 105 -10.09 -14.22 -13.47
N VAL A 106 -8.90 -14.76 -13.26
CA VAL A 106 -7.86 -14.87 -14.29
C VAL A 106 -8.23 -15.93 -15.32
N LEU A 107 -8.74 -17.09 -14.89
CA LEU A 107 -9.24 -18.15 -15.77
C LEU A 107 -10.36 -17.66 -16.68
N HIS A 108 -11.27 -16.85 -16.13
CA HIS A 108 -12.38 -16.31 -16.90
C HIS A 108 -11.88 -15.41 -18.05
N VAL A 109 -10.89 -14.56 -17.78
CA VAL A 109 -10.30 -13.69 -18.82
C VAL A 109 -9.64 -14.52 -19.93
N PHE A 110 -8.86 -15.56 -19.59
CA PHE A 110 -8.22 -16.42 -20.61
C PHE A 110 -9.23 -17.19 -21.48
N ASN A 111 -10.36 -17.60 -20.91
CA ASN A 111 -11.41 -18.30 -21.66
C ASN A 111 -12.31 -17.37 -22.47
N SER A 112 -12.17 -16.04 -22.30
CA SER A 112 -12.97 -15.03 -22.98
C SER A 112 -12.27 -14.44 -24.21
N VAL A 113 -11.06 -14.91 -24.53
CA VAL A 113 -10.28 -14.58 -25.73
C VAL A 113 -10.40 -15.71 -26.73
#